data_AF-A0A7C2FIZ5-F1
#
_entry.id   AF-A0A7C2FIZ5-F1
#
_cell.length_a   1.000
_cell.length_b   1.000
_cell.length_c   1.000
_cell.angle_alpha   90.00
_cell.angle_beta   90.00
_cell.angle_gamma   90.00
#
_symmetry.space_group_name_H-M   'P 1'
#
loop_
_entity.id
_entity.type
_entity.pdbx_description
1 polymer ?
#
loop_
_entity_poly.entity_id
_entity_poly.type
_entity_poly.pdbx_seq_one_letter_code
_entity_poly.pdbx_strand_id
1 'polypeptide(L)'
;MHTVPDPAASGPPARAGGGGPRVARGRGGRGTGSGHRSAFRHLHRAVHGGGGPRRPGGRFQPRVRRRRPVAAPAGHFPSLRAAGRPGRRVAPCYPGGVAPLSAAILAGGPGARVRAEWSLDGQPLVVHVARRLARACREVFVVAKDVGLARYGLRVVADLEDLQHPLVGLVTALRSAASDRCFVCTPDMPFVEPALVEWLAQEAQGADVVLPVLRDGPQPLHAVYTRPCAAVLGEMAVRGEALWRFLRGLRVRTVPEEALRARDLLLRSFFTVDDPVSLDRARRWLSHDLPHLVSEVAGQPHERRPHQG
;
A
#
# COMPACT_ATOMS: atom_id res chain seq x y z
N MET A 1 -30.14 -72.82 -1.43
CA MET A 1 -30.86 -73.00 -0.15
C MET A 1 -31.18 -71.62 0.39
N HIS A 2 -32.49 -71.35 0.56
CA HIS A 2 -33.11 -70.51 1.59
C HIS A 2 -32.56 -69.09 1.85
N THR A 3 -33.31 -67.99 1.94
CA THR A 3 -34.72 -67.59 1.73
C THR A 3 -34.71 -66.09 2.06
N VAL A 4 -35.52 -65.28 1.37
CA VAL A 4 -35.86 -63.90 1.79
C VAL A 4 -36.65 -63.96 3.12
N PRO A 5 -36.70 -62.89 3.95
CA PRO A 5 -37.81 -61.94 3.82
C PRO A 5 -37.48 -60.46 4.17
N ASP A 6 -38.17 -59.55 3.47
CA ASP A 6 -38.62 -58.22 3.93
C ASP A 6 -40.01 -58.43 4.61
N PRO A 7 -40.50 -57.63 5.60
CA PRO A 7 -41.14 -56.36 5.25
C PRO A 7 -41.22 -55.26 6.37
N ALA A 8 -41.73 -54.10 5.93
CA ALA A 8 -42.04 -52.85 6.61
C ALA A 8 -42.97 -52.87 7.85
N ALA A 9 -42.81 -51.86 8.72
CA ALA A 9 -43.80 -51.11 9.53
C ALA A 9 -43.01 -50.13 10.44
N SER A 10 -43.36 -48.91 10.85
CA SER A 10 -44.61 -48.14 10.94
C SER A 10 -44.25 -46.71 11.40
N GLY A 11 -45.08 -45.72 11.07
CA GLY A 11 -44.87 -44.28 11.30
C GLY A 11 -45.01 -43.74 12.75
N PRO A 12 -45.13 -42.39 12.92
CA PRO A 12 -44.81 -41.62 14.13
C PRO A 12 -46.00 -41.35 15.08
N PRO A 13 -45.78 -40.81 16.31
CA PRO A 13 -46.08 -39.39 16.62
C PRO A 13 -45.07 -38.77 17.65
N ALA A 14 -44.76 -37.47 17.74
CA ALA A 14 -45.52 -36.23 17.96
C ALA A 14 -46.08 -36.00 19.40
N ARG A 15 -45.48 -34.98 20.05
CA ARG A 15 -46.03 -33.92 20.93
C ARG A 15 -45.95 -34.01 22.48
N ALA A 16 -45.55 -32.82 22.99
CA ALA A 16 -45.99 -32.10 24.19
C ALA A 16 -45.57 -32.66 25.56
N GLY A 17 -45.20 -31.86 26.55
CA GLY A 17 -45.23 -30.41 26.73
C GLY A 17 -45.21 -30.08 28.22
N GLY A 18 -44.89 -28.82 28.55
CA GLY A 18 -45.09 -28.22 29.88
C GLY A 18 -43.86 -28.30 30.80
N GLY A 19 -43.44 -27.23 31.49
CA GLY A 19 -44.01 -25.90 31.62
C GLY A 19 -43.61 -25.28 32.95
N GLY A 20 -42.87 -24.17 32.91
CA GLY A 20 -42.81 -23.12 33.93
C GLY A 20 -42.25 -23.46 35.33
N PRO A 21 -42.09 -22.46 36.23
CA PRO A 21 -42.67 -21.11 36.17
C PRO A 21 -41.66 -19.95 36.25
N ARG A 22 -42.24 -18.77 35.97
CA ARG A 22 -41.71 -17.40 36.03
C ARG A 22 -41.58 -16.89 37.47
N VAL A 23 -40.84 -15.77 37.62
CA VAL A 23 -41.06 -14.53 38.43
C VAL A 23 -39.67 -13.85 38.54
N ALA A 24 -39.42 -12.54 38.61
CA ALA A 24 -40.04 -11.28 38.18
C ALA A 24 -39.01 -10.15 38.40
N ARG A 25 -39.12 -9.08 37.59
CA ARG A 25 -38.74 -7.66 37.78
C ARG A 25 -37.78 -7.25 38.92
N GLY A 26 -36.77 -6.44 38.56
CA GLY A 26 -36.13 -5.47 39.45
C GLY A 26 -35.43 -4.35 38.68
N ARG A 27 -35.83 -3.09 38.93
CA ARG A 27 -35.17 -1.86 38.47
C ARG A 27 -33.98 -1.53 39.39
N GLY A 28 -32.97 -0.87 38.81
CA GLY A 28 -32.17 0.16 39.51
C GLY A 28 -30.71 -0.21 39.80
N GLY A 29 -29.83 0.79 39.69
CA GLY A 29 -28.52 0.76 40.37
C GLY A 29 -27.33 1.13 39.47
N ARG A 30 -26.75 2.30 39.75
CA ARG A 30 -25.46 2.76 39.23
C ARG A 30 -24.30 2.06 39.97
N GLY A 31 -23.15 1.95 39.32
CA GLY A 31 -21.86 1.58 39.94
C GLY A 31 -20.88 1.09 38.86
N THR A 32 -20.00 1.93 38.33
CA THR A 32 -18.58 2.12 38.74
C THR A 32 -17.70 0.87 38.64
N GLY A 33 -16.65 0.95 37.80
CA GLY A 33 -15.54 0.00 37.66
C GLY A 33 -15.14 -0.12 36.19
N SER A 34 -14.23 0.70 35.64
CA SER A 34 -12.76 0.70 35.77
C SER A 34 -12.05 -0.45 35.04
N GLY A 35 -11.12 -0.10 34.13
CA GLY A 35 -10.11 -0.99 33.53
C GLY A 35 -10.66 -1.76 32.33
N HIS A 36 -10.15 -1.64 31.10
CA HIS A 36 -8.76 -1.61 30.70
C HIS A 36 -8.56 -0.75 29.44
N ARG A 37 -7.77 0.31 29.56
CA ARG A 37 -7.10 0.99 28.44
C ARG A 37 -5.61 0.97 28.73
N SER A 38 -4.88 0.15 27.98
CA SER A 38 -3.43 0.20 27.75
C SER A 38 -3.16 -0.78 26.60
N ALA A 39 -2.27 -0.58 25.63
CA ALA A 39 -1.21 0.37 25.41
C ALA A 39 -1.32 0.81 23.92
N PHE A 40 -0.81 1.95 23.47
CA PHE A 40 0.60 2.17 23.16
C PHE A 40 0.84 3.68 23.11
N ARG A 41 1.70 4.17 23.99
CA ARG A 41 2.26 5.53 23.93
C ARG A 41 3.61 5.49 24.61
N HIS A 42 4.67 5.58 23.82
CA HIS A 42 6.05 5.97 24.16
C HIS A 42 6.68 6.29 22.79
N LEU A 43 6.96 7.55 22.45
CA LEU A 43 8.18 8.33 22.69
C LEU A 43 7.87 9.72 22.07
N HIS A 44 8.26 10.91 22.54
CA HIS A 44 9.49 11.38 23.17
C HIS A 44 9.19 12.62 24.03
N ARG A 45 9.97 12.78 25.11
CA ARG A 45 10.11 14.04 25.86
C ARG A 45 11.55 14.54 25.69
N ALA A 46 11.67 15.86 25.89
CA ALA A 46 12.84 16.67 26.28
C ALA A 46 13.55 17.41 25.13
N VAL A 47 13.40 18.75 25.13
CA VAL A 47 14.48 19.67 25.55
C VAL A 47 13.84 20.87 26.29
N HIS A 48 14.53 21.31 27.35
CA HIS A 48 14.17 22.34 28.33
C HIS A 48 14.54 23.78 27.94
N GLY A 49 13.89 24.73 28.63
CA GLY A 49 14.43 26.06 29.01
C GLY A 49 14.10 27.18 28.02
N GLY A 50 13.57 28.34 28.39
CA GLY A 50 13.46 29.05 29.66
C GLY A 50 13.72 30.54 29.38
N GLY A 51 12.85 31.45 29.84
CA GLY A 51 13.10 32.89 29.83
C GLY A 51 11.95 33.76 29.25
N GLY A 52 11.21 34.45 30.12
CA GLY A 52 10.55 35.73 29.78
C GLY A 52 11.53 36.91 29.99
N PRO A 53 11.10 38.20 29.93
CA PRO A 53 9.75 38.73 29.74
C PRO A 53 9.61 39.73 28.56
N ARG A 54 8.36 40.10 28.25
CA ARG A 54 7.96 41.11 27.24
C ARG A 54 8.14 42.55 27.74
N ARG A 55 8.56 43.48 26.87
CA ARG A 55 8.03 44.87 26.77
C ARG A 55 8.30 45.48 25.37
N PRO A 56 7.55 46.53 24.96
CA PRO A 56 7.21 46.80 23.56
C PRO A 56 7.92 48.03 22.97
N GLY A 57 7.92 48.14 21.63
CA GLY A 57 8.17 49.39 20.92
C GLY A 57 9.20 49.27 19.79
N GLY A 58 8.74 49.47 18.56
CA GLY A 58 9.64 49.58 17.39
C GLY A 58 8.95 49.21 16.09
N ARG A 59 8.30 50.18 15.43
CA ARG A 59 7.87 50.08 14.04
C ARG A 59 9.10 49.84 13.17
N PHE A 60 9.27 48.62 12.65
CA PHE A 60 10.26 48.31 11.63
C PHE A 60 9.55 48.17 10.29
N GLN A 61 9.68 49.19 9.42
CA GLN A 61 9.25 49.10 8.02
C GLN A 61 10.34 48.39 7.21
N PRO A 62 10.03 47.31 6.46
CA PRO A 62 11.00 46.72 5.55
C PRO A 62 11.16 47.60 4.31
N ARG A 63 12.35 48.16 4.10
CA ARG A 63 12.75 48.76 2.82
C ARG A 63 12.90 47.65 1.79
N VAL A 64 11.88 47.48 0.95
CA VAL A 64 11.93 46.65 -0.26
C VAL A 64 12.91 47.28 -1.24
N ARG A 65 14.14 46.76 -1.31
CA ARG A 65 15.03 47.02 -2.45
C ARG A 65 14.54 46.16 -3.62
N ARG A 66 13.88 46.79 -4.60
CA ARG A 66 13.56 46.18 -5.90
C ARG A 66 14.85 45.69 -6.55
N ARG A 67 15.06 44.37 -6.61
CA ARG A 67 16.09 43.78 -7.48
C ARG A 67 15.59 43.88 -8.92
N ARG A 68 16.43 44.43 -9.81
CA ARG A 68 16.23 44.46 -11.26
C ARG A 68 16.13 43.01 -11.81
N PRO A 69 15.29 42.75 -12.82
CA PRO A 69 15.28 41.46 -13.50
C PRO A 69 16.61 41.26 -14.23
N VAL A 70 17.28 40.14 -13.97
CA VAL A 70 18.42 39.68 -14.76
C VAL A 70 17.84 38.94 -15.97
N ALA A 71 18.19 39.41 -17.16
CA ALA A 71 17.80 38.82 -18.43
C ALA A 71 18.30 37.37 -18.55
N ALA A 72 17.42 36.47 -18.98
CA ALA A 72 17.78 35.11 -19.36
C ALA A 72 18.60 35.14 -20.66
N PRO A 73 19.71 34.39 -20.77
CA PRO A 73 20.37 34.22 -22.06
C PRO A 73 19.52 33.31 -22.95
N ALA A 74 19.18 33.82 -24.13
CA ALA A 74 18.62 33.05 -25.22
C ALA A 74 19.66 32.02 -25.70
N GLY A 75 19.52 30.79 -25.22
CA GLY A 75 20.27 29.63 -25.69
C GLY A 75 19.41 28.80 -26.64
N HIS A 76 19.71 28.90 -27.92
CA HIS A 76 19.30 27.96 -28.96
C HIS A 76 19.65 26.53 -28.53
N PHE A 77 18.66 25.64 -28.40
CA PHE A 77 18.90 24.19 -28.33
C PHE A 77 18.22 23.51 -29.53
N PRO A 78 18.97 22.71 -30.30
CA PRO A 78 18.47 22.11 -31.53
C PRO A 78 17.39 21.08 -31.24
N SER A 79 16.40 21.06 -32.13
CA SER A 79 15.33 20.07 -32.20
C SER A 79 15.88 18.67 -32.43
N LEU A 80 15.96 17.86 -31.37
CA LEU A 80 16.15 16.42 -31.51
C LEU A 80 14.81 15.73 -31.76
N ARG A 81 14.34 15.84 -33.01
CA ARG A 81 13.58 14.75 -33.62
C ARG A 81 14.57 13.68 -34.05
N ALA A 82 14.29 12.45 -33.64
CA ALA A 82 14.85 11.19 -34.10
C ALA A 82 16.33 10.92 -33.78
N ALA A 83 16.58 10.08 -32.78
CA ALA A 83 17.14 8.74 -32.98
C ALA A 83 17.51 8.12 -31.63
N GLY A 84 16.82 7.05 -31.28
CA GLY A 84 17.08 6.27 -30.08
C GLY A 84 15.88 5.37 -29.83
N ARG A 85 15.80 4.28 -30.62
CA ARG A 85 14.80 3.22 -30.40
C ARG A 85 14.82 2.84 -28.91
N PRO A 86 13.69 2.94 -28.18
CA PRO A 86 13.66 2.43 -26.82
C PRO A 86 13.90 0.93 -26.91
N GLY A 87 14.88 0.44 -26.15
CA GLY A 87 15.19 -0.98 -26.05
C GLY A 87 13.90 -1.79 -25.97
N ARG A 88 13.83 -2.83 -26.80
CA ARG A 88 12.77 -3.86 -26.91
C ARG A 88 11.72 -3.70 -25.81
N ARG A 89 10.67 -2.90 -26.07
CA ARG A 89 9.49 -2.86 -25.19
C ARG A 89 8.98 -4.29 -25.12
N VAL A 90 9.11 -4.93 -23.96
CA VAL A 90 8.35 -6.13 -23.68
C VAL A 90 6.90 -5.69 -23.79
N ALA A 91 6.18 -6.21 -24.80
CA ALA A 91 4.76 -5.96 -24.90
C ALA A 91 4.12 -6.47 -23.61
N PRO A 92 3.28 -5.67 -22.92
CA PRO A 92 2.63 -6.14 -21.71
C PRO A 92 1.82 -7.39 -22.06
N CYS A 93 2.02 -8.44 -21.26
CA CYS A 93 1.35 -9.72 -21.44
C CYS A 93 -0.11 -9.55 -20.98
N TYR A 94 -1.05 -9.40 -21.90
CA TYR A 94 -2.49 -9.45 -21.56
C TYR A 94 -3.13 -10.72 -22.10
N PRO A 95 -2.85 -11.90 -21.52
CA PRO A 95 -3.66 -13.07 -21.80
C PRO A 95 -5.05 -12.88 -21.18
N GLY A 96 -6.07 -12.78 -22.04
CA GLY A 96 -7.48 -12.86 -21.68
C GLY A 96 -8.09 -11.58 -21.08
N GLY A 97 -8.75 -10.77 -21.92
CA GLY A 97 -9.87 -9.88 -21.53
C GLY A 97 -9.63 -8.80 -20.46
N VAL A 98 -8.43 -8.65 -19.89
CA VAL A 98 -8.19 -7.68 -18.82
C VAL A 98 -8.11 -6.27 -19.40
N ALA A 99 -8.88 -5.34 -18.83
CA ALA A 99 -8.80 -3.92 -19.16
C ALA A 99 -7.37 -3.41 -18.90
N PRO A 100 -6.85 -2.46 -19.71
CA PRO A 100 -5.49 -1.95 -19.57
C PRO A 100 -5.26 -1.41 -18.16
N LEU A 101 -4.12 -1.75 -17.54
CA LEU A 101 -3.74 -1.32 -16.19
C LEU A 101 -2.63 -0.26 -16.23
N SER A 102 -2.80 0.82 -15.45
CA SER A 102 -1.72 1.76 -15.15
C SER A 102 -1.06 1.40 -13.81
N ALA A 103 0.18 1.81 -13.60
CA ALA A 103 0.81 1.74 -12.28
C ALA A 103 1.46 3.05 -11.86
N ALA A 104 1.28 3.39 -10.59
CA ALA A 104 1.85 4.57 -9.96
C ALA A 104 2.76 4.16 -8.80
N ILE A 105 3.96 4.73 -8.77
CA ILE A 105 4.92 4.58 -7.68
C ILE A 105 4.91 5.87 -6.85
N LEU A 106 4.51 5.81 -5.58
CA LEU A 106 4.39 6.98 -4.71
C LEU A 106 5.72 7.27 -4.01
N ALA A 107 6.44 8.30 -4.47
CA ALA A 107 7.74 8.73 -3.93
C ALA A 107 7.70 10.09 -3.19
N GLY A 108 6.50 10.60 -2.88
CA GLY A 108 6.31 11.93 -2.26
C GLY A 108 6.31 12.00 -0.73
N GLY A 109 6.32 10.86 -0.03
CA GLY A 109 6.26 10.83 1.45
C GLY A 109 7.60 11.12 2.15
N PRO A 110 7.59 11.31 3.49
CA PRO A 110 8.82 11.52 4.28
C PRO A 110 9.85 10.40 4.04
N GLY A 111 11.04 10.78 3.56
CA GLY A 111 12.11 9.85 3.23
C GLY A 111 11.85 8.94 2.02
N ALA A 112 10.68 8.97 1.41
CA ALA A 112 10.33 8.10 0.28
C ALA A 112 11.21 8.40 -0.95
N ARG A 113 11.51 9.67 -1.22
CA ARG A 113 12.46 10.07 -2.27
C ARG A 113 13.87 9.55 -1.99
N VAL A 114 14.31 9.63 -0.74
CA VAL A 114 15.65 9.15 -0.35
C VAL A 114 15.72 7.64 -0.55
N ARG A 115 14.73 6.89 -0.08
CA ARG A 115 14.64 5.43 -0.31
C ARG A 115 14.54 5.08 -1.79
N ALA A 116 13.77 5.83 -2.58
CA ALA A 116 13.65 5.63 -4.02
C ALA A 116 15.01 5.62 -4.74
N GLU A 117 15.96 6.43 -4.25
CA GLU A 117 17.31 6.57 -4.80
C GLU A 117 18.34 5.60 -4.19
N TRP A 118 17.96 4.77 -3.21
CA TRP A 118 18.86 3.76 -2.66
C TRP A 118 19.29 2.79 -3.76
N SER A 119 20.59 2.48 -3.77
CA SER A 119 21.19 1.64 -4.80
C SER A 119 21.10 0.16 -4.43
N LEU A 120 20.37 -0.58 -5.25
CA LEU A 120 20.32 -2.03 -5.26
C LEU A 120 20.94 -2.50 -6.58
N ASP A 121 22.05 -3.22 -6.51
CA ASP A 121 22.77 -3.71 -7.71
C ASP A 121 23.06 -2.61 -8.76
N GLY A 122 23.57 -1.46 -8.30
CA GLY A 122 23.95 -0.34 -9.16
C GLY A 122 22.77 0.44 -9.77
N GLN A 123 21.53 0.17 -9.37
CA GLN A 123 20.33 0.86 -9.84
C GLN A 123 19.47 1.34 -8.67
N PRO A 124 18.81 2.51 -8.80
CA PRO A 124 17.85 2.98 -7.79
C PRO A 124 16.69 2.01 -7.58
N LEU A 125 16.21 1.86 -6.34
CA LEU A 125 15.05 1.02 -6.02
C LEU A 125 13.83 1.33 -6.90
N VAL A 126 13.53 2.61 -7.14
CA VAL A 126 12.40 3.03 -7.99
C VAL A 126 12.53 2.51 -9.43
N VAL A 127 13.75 2.33 -9.94
CA VAL A 127 13.99 1.79 -11.28
C VAL A 127 13.70 0.29 -11.31
N HIS A 128 14.05 -0.46 -10.25
CA HIS A 128 13.69 -1.87 -10.12
C HIS A 128 12.17 -2.07 -10.11
N VAL A 129 11.46 -1.30 -9.28
CA VAL A 129 10.00 -1.31 -9.20
C VAL A 129 9.39 -0.99 -10.57
N ALA A 130 9.83 0.10 -11.20
CA ALA A 130 9.28 0.52 -12.49
C ALA A 130 9.50 -0.52 -13.61
N ARG A 131 10.68 -1.14 -13.66
CA ARG A 131 11.00 -2.19 -14.65
C ARG A 131 10.13 -3.44 -14.48
N ARG A 132 9.83 -3.83 -13.24
CA ARG A 132 8.94 -4.97 -12.97
C ARG A 132 7.51 -4.62 -13.37
N LEU A 133 6.99 -3.48 -12.93
CA LEU A 133 5.62 -3.06 -13.26
C LEU A 133 5.39 -2.87 -14.75
N ALA A 134 6.40 -2.46 -15.51
CA ALA A 134 6.31 -2.32 -16.96
C ALA A 134 6.04 -3.64 -17.70
N ARG A 135 6.20 -4.80 -17.04
CA ARG A 135 5.87 -6.12 -17.59
C ARG A 135 4.36 -6.44 -17.52
N ALA A 136 3.67 -5.86 -16.53
CA ALA A 136 2.23 -6.08 -16.28
C ALA A 136 1.34 -4.89 -16.70
N CYS A 137 1.91 -3.68 -16.72
CA CYS A 137 1.16 -2.44 -16.85
C CYS A 137 1.44 -1.77 -18.20
N ARG A 138 0.40 -1.20 -18.81
CA ARG A 138 0.48 -0.43 -20.05
C ARG A 138 1.28 0.85 -19.84
N GLU A 139 1.18 1.40 -18.65
CA GLU A 139 1.83 2.63 -18.24
C GLU A 139 2.37 2.49 -16.83
N VAL A 140 3.57 3.03 -16.60
CA VAL A 140 4.18 3.16 -15.28
C VAL A 140 4.68 4.59 -15.11
N PHE A 141 4.36 5.21 -13.99
CA PHE A 141 4.83 6.55 -13.65
C PHE A 141 5.07 6.69 -12.14
N VAL A 142 5.81 7.73 -11.78
CA VAL A 142 6.15 8.05 -10.39
C VAL A 142 5.40 9.32 -9.99
N VAL A 143 4.83 9.33 -8.79
CA VAL A 143 4.25 10.54 -8.18
C VAL A 143 5.21 11.04 -7.11
N ALA A 144 5.71 12.26 -7.25
CA ALA A 144 6.70 12.85 -6.33
C ALA A 144 6.49 14.37 -6.21
N LYS A 145 7.01 14.99 -5.16
CA LYS A 145 6.94 16.46 -4.96
C LYS A 145 7.78 17.25 -5.97
N ASP A 146 8.77 16.61 -6.58
CA ASP A 146 9.61 17.19 -7.63
C ASP A 146 9.94 16.18 -8.72
N VAL A 147 10.46 16.68 -9.85
CA VAL A 147 10.72 15.89 -11.06
C VAL A 147 12.12 15.24 -11.07
N GLY A 148 12.87 15.28 -9.97
CA GLY A 148 14.27 14.82 -9.93
C GLY A 148 14.47 13.35 -10.32
N LEU A 149 13.48 12.49 -10.08
CA LEU A 149 13.52 11.07 -10.49
C LEU A 149 13.41 10.86 -12.01
N ALA A 150 13.04 11.89 -12.77
CA ALA A 150 12.97 11.84 -14.24
C ALA A 150 14.35 11.61 -14.88
N ARG A 151 15.45 11.94 -14.18
CA ARG A 151 16.83 11.66 -14.62
C ARG A 151 17.12 10.17 -14.85
N TYR A 152 16.30 9.29 -14.28
CA TYR A 152 16.39 7.84 -14.47
C TYR A 152 15.53 7.33 -15.65
N GLY A 153 15.02 8.23 -16.51
CA GLY A 153 14.17 7.88 -17.65
C GLY A 153 12.74 7.50 -17.26
N LEU A 154 12.31 7.86 -16.06
CA LEU A 154 10.96 7.59 -15.55
C LEU A 154 10.01 8.75 -15.88
N ARG A 155 8.76 8.43 -16.21
CA ARG A 155 7.69 9.45 -16.24
C ARG A 155 7.40 9.87 -14.81
N VAL A 156 7.60 11.15 -14.49
CA VAL A 156 7.30 11.71 -13.16
C VAL A 156 6.13 12.69 -13.27
N VAL A 157 5.13 12.48 -12.42
CA VAL A 157 4.02 13.39 -12.18
C VAL A 157 4.30 14.14 -10.89
N ALA A 158 4.37 15.47 -10.97
CA ALA A 158 4.56 16.30 -9.80
C ALA A 158 3.28 16.36 -8.97
N ASP A 159 3.37 16.04 -7.70
CA ASP A 159 2.35 16.27 -6.69
C ASP A 159 2.53 17.67 -6.10
N LEU A 160 1.87 18.66 -6.72
CA LEU A 160 1.99 20.08 -6.38
C LEU A 160 1.07 20.52 -5.23
N GLU A 161 0.37 19.59 -4.61
CA GLU A 161 -0.53 19.89 -3.50
C GLU A 161 0.28 20.25 -2.24
N ASP A 162 -0.07 21.37 -1.61
CA ASP A 162 0.55 21.81 -0.35
C ASP A 162 0.22 20.86 0.81
N LEU A 163 -0.96 20.23 0.75
CA LEU A 163 -1.42 19.28 1.74
C LEU A 163 -0.50 18.05 1.81
N GLN A 164 0.15 17.87 2.95
CA GLN A 164 1.01 16.71 3.19
C GLN A 164 0.20 15.54 3.74
N HIS A 165 -0.27 14.66 2.85
CA HIS A 165 -1.03 13.48 3.25
C HIS A 165 -0.81 12.31 2.26
N PRO A 166 -0.68 11.04 2.70
CA PRO A 166 -0.50 9.90 1.79
C PRO A 166 -1.60 9.76 0.74
N LEU A 167 -2.84 10.10 1.11
CA LEU A 167 -3.99 10.11 0.19
C LEU A 167 -3.83 11.12 -0.95
N VAL A 168 -3.07 12.20 -0.76
CA VAL A 168 -2.86 13.21 -1.81
C VAL A 168 -2.07 12.61 -2.97
N GLY A 169 -0.96 11.92 -2.67
CA GLY A 169 -0.19 11.20 -3.69
C GLY A 169 -1.01 10.12 -4.40
N LEU A 170 -1.87 9.41 -3.65
CA LEU A 170 -2.80 8.44 -4.21
C LEU A 170 -3.83 9.09 -5.15
N VAL A 171 -4.46 10.20 -4.75
CA VAL A 171 -5.40 10.97 -5.59
C VAL A 171 -4.71 11.46 -6.87
N THR A 172 -3.51 12.02 -6.75
CA THR A 172 -2.69 12.45 -7.89
C THR A 172 -2.39 11.29 -8.83
N ALA A 173 -2.07 10.11 -8.30
CA ALA A 173 -1.88 8.89 -9.09
C ALA A 173 -3.15 8.51 -9.87
N LEU A 174 -4.30 8.42 -9.19
CA LEU A 174 -5.55 8.00 -9.84
C LEU A 174 -6.02 8.97 -10.91
N ARG A 175 -5.87 10.28 -10.67
CA ARG A 175 -6.22 11.32 -11.66
C ARG A 175 -5.30 11.33 -12.87
N SER A 176 -4.05 10.89 -12.73
CA SER A 176 -3.04 10.92 -13.79
C SER A 176 -2.97 9.64 -14.63
N ALA A 177 -3.52 8.54 -14.12
CA ALA A 177 -3.51 7.24 -14.79
C ALA A 177 -4.29 7.25 -16.10
N ALA A 178 -3.69 6.78 -17.20
CA ALA A 178 -4.38 6.63 -18.48
C ALA A 178 -5.50 5.59 -18.42
N SER A 179 -5.39 4.60 -17.54
CA SER A 179 -6.36 3.53 -17.34
C SER A 179 -7.36 3.81 -16.23
N ASP A 180 -8.56 3.22 -16.33
CA ASP A 180 -9.58 3.27 -15.27
C ASP A 180 -9.14 2.57 -13.99
N ARG A 181 -8.19 1.63 -14.09
CA ARG A 181 -7.57 0.93 -12.96
C ARG A 181 -6.11 1.33 -12.84
N CYS A 182 -5.68 1.55 -11.61
CA CYS A 182 -4.30 1.90 -11.27
C CYS A 182 -3.81 1.02 -10.13
N PHE A 183 -2.72 0.28 -10.35
CA PHE A 183 -1.98 -0.34 -9.27
C PHE A 183 -1.06 0.70 -8.62
N VAL A 184 -1.05 0.74 -7.29
CA VAL A 184 -0.30 1.75 -6.55
C VAL A 184 0.65 1.06 -5.59
N CYS A 185 1.92 1.47 -5.64
CA CYS A 185 2.95 0.96 -4.75
C CYS A 185 3.95 2.04 -4.30
N THR A 186 4.82 1.68 -3.37
CA THR A 186 5.95 2.50 -2.93
C THR A 186 7.26 2.07 -3.61
N PRO A 187 8.25 2.97 -3.72
CA PRO A 187 9.51 2.67 -4.39
C PRO A 187 10.41 1.70 -3.62
N ASP A 188 10.13 1.43 -2.34
CA ASP A 188 10.88 0.54 -1.46
C ASP A 188 10.46 -0.93 -1.56
N MET A 189 9.57 -1.31 -2.49
CA MET A 189 9.16 -2.70 -2.73
C MET A 189 9.72 -3.26 -4.06
N PRO A 190 11.06 -3.44 -4.20
CA PRO A 190 11.72 -3.73 -5.49
C PRO A 190 11.43 -5.12 -6.07
N PHE A 191 10.72 -5.99 -5.34
CA PHE A 191 10.41 -7.36 -5.77
C PHE A 191 8.94 -7.59 -6.11
N VAL A 192 8.16 -6.51 -6.33
CA VAL A 192 6.78 -6.61 -6.81
C VAL A 192 6.66 -7.56 -8.00
N GLU A 193 5.83 -8.60 -7.87
CA GLU A 193 5.71 -9.64 -8.89
C GLU A 193 4.65 -9.26 -9.94
N PRO A 194 5.00 -9.13 -11.23
CA PRO A 194 4.06 -8.76 -12.28
C PRO A 194 2.81 -9.64 -12.35
N ALA A 195 2.96 -10.95 -12.20
CA ALA A 195 1.82 -11.88 -12.23
C ALA A 195 0.84 -11.67 -11.05
N LEU A 196 1.34 -11.27 -9.88
CA LEU A 196 0.50 -10.89 -8.75
C LEU A 196 -0.30 -9.62 -9.07
N VAL A 197 0.35 -8.61 -9.66
CA VAL A 197 -0.28 -7.34 -10.04
C VAL A 197 -1.38 -7.54 -11.08
N GLU A 198 -1.13 -8.35 -12.11
CA GLU A 198 -2.13 -8.71 -13.13
C GLU A 198 -3.34 -9.40 -12.51
N TRP A 199 -3.10 -10.36 -11.61
CA TRP A 199 -4.17 -11.06 -10.92
C TRP A 199 -4.98 -10.12 -10.01
N LEU A 200 -4.33 -9.27 -9.20
CA LEU A 200 -5.04 -8.27 -8.38
C LEU A 200 -5.91 -7.35 -9.24
N ALA A 201 -5.47 -7.01 -10.45
CA ALA A 201 -6.26 -6.21 -11.38
C ALA A 201 -7.46 -6.97 -11.96
N GLN A 202 -7.37 -8.30 -12.14
CA GLN A 202 -8.50 -9.14 -12.54
C GLN A 202 -9.55 -9.25 -11.43
N GLU A 203 -9.12 -9.31 -10.17
CA GLU A 203 -9.99 -9.35 -9.00
C GLU A 203 -10.81 -8.06 -8.78
N ALA A 204 -10.50 -6.97 -9.50
CA ALA A 204 -11.17 -5.67 -9.36
C ALA A 204 -12.58 -5.59 -9.99
N GLN A 205 -13.16 -6.72 -10.44
CA GLN A 205 -14.52 -6.73 -10.96
C GLN A 205 -15.53 -6.36 -9.86
N GLY A 206 -16.27 -5.27 -10.07
CA GLY A 206 -17.30 -4.78 -9.13
C GLY A 206 -16.75 -4.12 -7.86
N ALA A 207 -15.43 -4.01 -7.71
CA ALA A 207 -14.77 -3.37 -6.58
C ALA A 207 -14.13 -2.05 -6.98
N ASP A 208 -14.15 -1.09 -6.07
CA ASP A 208 -13.46 0.18 -6.19
C ASP A 208 -11.98 0.04 -5.79
N VAL A 209 -11.70 -0.84 -4.83
CA VAL A 209 -10.35 -1.15 -4.35
C VAL A 209 -10.18 -2.66 -4.21
N VAL A 210 -9.08 -3.21 -4.71
CA VAL A 210 -8.59 -4.56 -4.38
C VAL A 210 -7.42 -4.40 -3.42
N LEU A 211 -7.64 -4.77 -2.16
CA LEU A 211 -6.74 -4.50 -1.05
C LEU A 211 -6.13 -5.80 -0.51
N PRO A 212 -4.83 -6.05 -0.73
CA PRO A 212 -4.13 -7.11 -0.03
C PRO A 212 -4.14 -6.89 1.47
N VAL A 213 -4.33 -7.97 2.22
CA VAL A 213 -4.32 -7.99 3.69
C VAL A 213 -3.39 -9.10 4.14
N LEU A 214 -2.29 -8.70 4.76
CA LEU A 214 -1.32 -9.58 5.39
C LEU A 214 -1.65 -9.75 6.88
N ARG A 215 -0.95 -10.66 7.55
CA ARG A 215 -1.07 -10.87 9.01
C ARG A 215 -0.84 -9.58 9.82
N ASP A 216 0.04 -8.69 9.36
CA ASP A 216 0.35 -7.42 10.01
C ASP A 216 -0.64 -6.30 9.66
N GLY A 217 -1.51 -6.50 8.66
CA GLY A 217 -2.61 -5.60 8.34
C GLY A 217 -2.85 -5.38 6.85
N PRO A 218 -3.74 -4.42 6.53
CA PRO A 218 -4.02 -4.03 5.15
C PRO A 218 -2.82 -3.34 4.50
N GLN A 219 -2.63 -3.58 3.20
CA GLN A 219 -1.54 -3.03 2.40
C GLN A 219 -2.07 -2.02 1.36
N PRO A 220 -2.51 -0.82 1.78
CA PRO A 220 -3.15 0.17 0.90
C PRO A 220 -2.20 0.78 -0.13
N LEU A 221 -0.90 0.77 0.15
CA LEU A 221 0.13 1.20 -0.80
C LEU A 221 0.75 0.00 -1.53
N HIS A 222 -0.05 -1.05 -1.72
CA HIS A 222 0.26 -2.19 -2.58
C HIS A 222 -1.06 -2.77 -3.12
N ALA A 223 -1.88 -1.92 -3.74
CA ALA A 223 -3.28 -2.23 -4.04
C ALA A 223 -3.72 -1.69 -5.41
N VAL A 224 -4.80 -2.26 -5.94
CA VAL A 224 -5.44 -1.76 -7.17
C VAL A 224 -6.61 -0.87 -6.81
N TYR A 225 -6.67 0.30 -7.42
CA TYR A 225 -7.72 1.29 -7.23
C TYR A 225 -8.37 1.63 -8.57
N THR A 226 -9.67 1.92 -8.56
CA THR A 226 -10.36 2.50 -9.71
C THR A 226 -10.25 4.03 -9.68
N ARG A 227 -10.22 4.67 -10.85
CA ARG A 227 -10.17 6.15 -10.98
C ARG A 227 -11.26 6.88 -10.18
N PRO A 228 -12.54 6.42 -10.15
CA PRO A 228 -13.59 7.07 -9.37
C PRO A 228 -13.29 7.19 -7.86
N CYS A 229 -12.41 6.34 -7.30
CA CYS A 229 -11.98 6.45 -5.90
C CYS A 229 -11.34 7.82 -5.59
N ALA A 230 -10.75 8.48 -6.58
CA ALA A 230 -10.02 9.73 -6.39
C ALA A 230 -10.87 10.84 -5.73
N ALA A 231 -12.18 10.86 -5.98
CA ALA A 231 -13.08 11.84 -5.36
C ALA A 231 -13.21 11.60 -3.85
N VAL A 232 -13.58 10.38 -3.45
CA VAL A 232 -13.75 9.98 -2.05
C VAL A 232 -12.43 10.12 -1.27
N LEU A 233 -11.31 9.66 -1.87
CA LEU A 233 -9.99 9.75 -1.25
C LEU A 233 -9.52 11.21 -1.11
N GLY A 234 -9.91 12.08 -2.04
CA GLY A 234 -9.65 13.52 -1.97
C GLY A 234 -10.38 14.19 -0.81
N GLU A 235 -11.67 13.90 -0.62
CA GLU A 235 -12.43 14.40 0.53
C GLU A 235 -11.84 13.92 1.86
N MET A 236 -11.46 12.64 1.93
CA MET A 236 -10.81 12.08 3.11
C MET A 236 -9.48 12.78 3.42
N ALA A 237 -8.68 13.09 2.40
CA ALA A 237 -7.42 13.82 2.56
C ALA A 237 -7.67 15.20 3.20
N VAL A 238 -8.65 15.95 2.70
CA VAL A 238 -9.03 17.27 3.22
C VAL A 238 -9.49 17.18 4.68
N ARG A 239 -10.19 16.11 5.06
CA ARG A 239 -10.62 15.85 6.45
C ARG A 239 -9.50 15.34 7.37
N GLY A 240 -8.30 15.10 6.84
CA GLY A 240 -7.17 14.55 7.61
C GLY A 240 -7.43 13.11 8.08
N GLU A 241 -8.23 12.35 7.33
CA GLU A 241 -8.54 10.97 7.69
C GLU A 241 -7.38 10.03 7.40
N ALA A 242 -7.11 9.12 8.33
CA ALA A 242 -6.07 8.11 8.15
C ALA A 242 -6.31 7.24 6.92
N LEU A 243 -5.21 6.81 6.27
CA LEU A 243 -5.23 6.06 5.01
C LEU A 243 -6.17 4.85 5.04
N TRP A 244 -6.23 4.08 6.12
CA TRP A 244 -7.08 2.89 6.23
C TRP A 244 -8.60 3.18 6.33
N ARG A 245 -9.02 4.45 6.47
CA ARG A 245 -10.45 4.78 6.62
C ARG A 245 -11.29 4.61 5.34
N PHE A 246 -10.65 4.48 4.16
CA PHE A 246 -11.38 4.34 2.89
C PHE A 246 -12.24 3.06 2.85
N LEU A 247 -11.92 2.08 3.70
CA LEU A 247 -12.71 0.87 3.93
C LEU A 247 -14.18 1.14 4.24
N ARG A 248 -14.55 2.35 4.69
CA ARG A 248 -15.92 2.71 5.08
C ARG A 248 -16.75 3.38 3.99
N GLY A 249 -16.15 3.75 2.85
CA GLY A 249 -16.82 4.54 1.80
C GLY A 249 -16.62 4.03 0.38
N LEU A 250 -15.87 2.94 0.20
CA LEU A 250 -15.59 2.33 -1.10
C LEU A 250 -15.96 0.84 -1.04
N ARG A 251 -16.31 0.26 -2.20
CA ARG A 251 -16.46 -1.20 -2.32
C ARG A 251 -15.08 -1.82 -2.34
N VAL A 252 -14.62 -2.30 -1.20
CA VAL A 252 -13.30 -2.90 -1.05
C VAL A 252 -13.40 -4.41 -1.13
N ARG A 253 -12.70 -5.01 -2.09
CA ARG A 253 -12.41 -6.44 -2.12
C ARG A 253 -11.10 -6.67 -1.38
N THR A 254 -11.16 -7.29 -0.21
CA THR A 254 -9.95 -7.72 0.50
C THR A 254 -9.40 -9.00 -0.10
N VAL A 255 -8.08 -9.10 -0.19
CA VAL A 255 -7.38 -10.29 -0.65
C VAL A 255 -6.54 -10.81 0.51
N PRO A 256 -6.91 -11.96 1.12
CA PRO A 256 -6.24 -12.46 2.31
C PRO A 256 -4.87 -13.06 1.98
N GLU A 257 -3.99 -13.14 2.98
CA GLU A 257 -2.61 -13.62 2.84
C GLU A 257 -2.52 -15.00 2.18
N GLU A 258 -3.44 -15.90 2.49
CA GLU A 258 -3.48 -17.25 1.91
C GLU A 258 -3.64 -17.21 0.39
N ALA A 259 -4.47 -16.30 -0.13
CA ALA A 259 -4.67 -16.12 -1.57
C ALA A 259 -3.46 -15.45 -2.25
N LEU A 260 -2.75 -14.58 -1.52
CA LEU A 260 -1.51 -13.95 -1.98
C LEU A 260 -0.38 -14.98 -2.08
N ARG A 261 -0.22 -15.84 -1.06
CA ARG A 261 0.82 -16.90 -1.03
C ARG A 261 0.66 -17.94 -2.12
N ALA A 262 -0.55 -18.17 -2.61
CA ALA A 262 -0.78 -19.04 -3.77
C ALA A 262 -0.11 -18.53 -5.06
N ARG A 263 0.29 -17.25 -5.11
CA ARG A 263 0.91 -16.59 -6.28
C ARG A 263 2.31 -16.06 -5.98
N ASP A 264 2.54 -15.65 -4.74
CA ASP A 264 3.84 -15.21 -4.24
C ASP A 264 4.10 -15.91 -2.90
N LEU A 265 4.62 -17.15 -2.98
CA LEU A 265 4.78 -18.05 -1.83
C LEU A 265 5.52 -17.39 -0.65
N LEU A 266 6.52 -16.57 -0.98
CA LEU A 266 7.39 -15.90 -0.02
C LEU A 266 6.96 -14.46 0.27
N LEU A 267 5.89 -13.96 -0.35
CA LEU A 267 5.40 -12.59 -0.25
C LEU A 267 6.49 -11.54 -0.53
N ARG A 268 7.39 -11.83 -1.48
CA ARG A 268 8.48 -10.90 -1.84
C ARG A 268 7.94 -9.59 -2.39
N SER A 269 6.76 -9.61 -3.00
CA SER A 269 6.08 -8.42 -3.52
C SER A 269 5.80 -7.38 -2.43
N PHE A 270 5.67 -7.83 -1.17
CA PHE A 270 5.40 -7.00 -0.01
C PHE A 270 6.66 -6.72 0.84
N PHE A 271 7.83 -7.17 0.38
CA PHE A 271 9.09 -6.91 1.08
C PHE A 271 9.56 -5.48 0.87
N THR A 272 9.70 -4.75 1.98
CA THR A 272 10.17 -3.35 2.00
C THR A 272 11.68 -3.28 2.24
N VAL A 273 12.35 -2.40 1.50
CA VAL A 273 13.75 -2.00 1.69
C VAL A 273 13.79 -0.57 2.26
N ASP A 274 13.83 -0.48 3.58
CA ASP A 274 13.81 0.79 4.33
C ASP A 274 14.96 0.96 5.32
N ASP A 275 15.83 -0.04 5.43
CA ASP A 275 17.01 -0.06 6.28
C ASP A 275 18.19 -0.82 5.64
N PRO A 276 19.44 -0.68 6.15
CA PRO A 276 20.59 -1.39 5.58
C PRO A 276 20.49 -2.92 5.61
N VAL A 277 19.83 -3.51 6.61
CA VAL A 277 19.66 -4.97 6.74
C VAL A 277 18.69 -5.48 5.68
N SER A 278 17.57 -4.80 5.45
CA SER A 278 16.65 -5.14 4.35
C SER A 278 17.29 -4.94 2.98
N LEU A 279 18.14 -3.91 2.79
CA LEU A 279 18.88 -3.70 1.55
C LEU A 279 19.89 -4.82 1.27
N ASP A 280 20.62 -5.29 2.29
CA ASP A 280 21.55 -6.40 2.16
C ASP A 280 20.84 -7.74 1.86
N ARG A 281 19.67 -7.96 2.48
CA ARG A 281 18.79 -9.09 2.12
C ARG A 281 18.32 -9.00 0.66
N ALA A 282 17.92 -7.82 0.21
CA ALA A 282 17.54 -7.60 -1.19
C ALA A 282 18.68 -7.94 -2.16
N ARG A 283 19.92 -7.54 -1.84
CA ARG A 283 21.11 -7.88 -2.64
C ARG A 283 21.30 -9.38 -2.76
N ARG A 284 21.17 -10.13 -1.66
CA ARG A 284 21.26 -11.60 -1.69
C ARG A 284 20.20 -12.25 -2.58
N TRP A 285 18.98 -11.72 -2.62
CA TRP A 285 17.93 -12.24 -3.50
C TRP A 285 18.18 -11.96 -4.99
N LEU A 286 18.91 -10.89 -5.33
CA LEU A 286 19.31 -10.62 -6.72
C LEU A 286 20.55 -11.41 -7.13
N SER A 287 21.50 -11.63 -6.21
CA SER A 287 22.75 -12.32 -6.51
C SER A 287 22.60 -13.84 -6.66
N HIS A 288 21.48 -14.41 -6.21
CA HIS A 288 21.19 -15.84 -6.34
C HIS A 288 19.98 -16.04 -7.26
N ASP A 289 20.19 -16.63 -8.44
CA ASP A 289 19.16 -17.45 -9.08
C ASP A 289 18.84 -18.59 -8.09
N LEU A 290 17.65 -18.58 -7.49
CA LEU A 290 17.31 -19.48 -6.37
C LEU A 290 16.38 -20.61 -6.81
N PRO A 291 16.90 -21.86 -6.87
CA PRO A 291 16.11 -23.05 -6.60
C PRO A 291 15.97 -23.38 -5.10
N HIS A 292 16.64 -22.69 -4.17
CA HIS A 292 16.84 -23.23 -2.81
C HIS A 292 16.07 -22.56 -1.66
N LEU A 293 15.18 -21.60 -1.88
CA LEU A 293 14.48 -20.95 -0.75
C LEU A 293 13.25 -21.74 -0.22
N VAL A 294 12.96 -22.91 -0.78
CA VAL A 294 11.89 -23.81 -0.30
C VAL A 294 12.31 -24.54 0.99
N SER A 295 13.61 -24.66 1.28
CA SER A 295 14.10 -25.40 2.45
C SER A 295 14.05 -24.63 3.77
N GLU A 296 14.06 -23.30 3.77
CA GLU A 296 14.01 -22.51 5.02
C GLU A 296 12.60 -22.43 5.63
N VAL A 297 11.55 -22.48 4.80
CA VAL A 297 10.16 -22.44 5.28
C VAL A 297 9.70 -23.81 5.80
N ALA A 298 10.32 -24.90 5.35
CA ALA A 298 9.98 -26.27 5.78
C ALA A 298 10.74 -26.75 7.04
N GLY A 299 11.66 -25.95 7.59
CA GLY A 299 12.69 -26.43 8.52
C GLY A 299 12.69 -25.88 9.95
N GLN A 300 11.69 -25.13 10.41
CA GLN A 300 11.65 -24.68 11.82
C GLN A 300 10.59 -25.42 12.64
N PRO A 301 10.97 -26.42 13.47
CA PRO A 301 10.12 -26.88 14.54
C PRO A 301 10.05 -25.82 15.63
N HIS A 302 8.81 -25.49 16.02
CA HIS A 302 8.49 -24.65 17.17
C HIS A 302 9.04 -25.31 18.45
N GLU A 303 10.15 -24.83 18.98
CA GLU A 303 10.58 -25.19 20.33
C GLU A 303 9.56 -24.65 21.33
N ARG A 304 8.76 -25.57 21.89
CA ARG A 304 7.99 -25.32 23.11
C ARG A 304 8.98 -25.18 24.26
N ARG A 305 9.08 -23.99 24.84
CA ARG A 305 9.75 -23.83 26.14
C ARG A 305 8.96 -24.60 27.21
N PRO A 306 9.62 -25.37 28.08
CA PRO A 306 8.95 -25.99 29.23
C PRO A 306 8.64 -24.90 30.26
N HIS A 307 7.43 -24.97 30.81
CA HIS A 307 7.08 -24.30 32.06
C HIS A 307 7.98 -24.83 33.17
N GLN A 308 8.63 -23.95 33.91
CA GLN A 308 9.24 -24.26 35.21
C GLN A 308 8.52 -23.44 36.27
N GLY A 309 8.14 -24.13 37.36
CA GLY A 309 7.98 -23.60 38.72
C GLY A 309 6.74 -22.80 39.00
#